data_AF-A0A098T688-F1
#
_entry.id   AF-A0A098T688-F1
#
_cell.length_a   1.000
_cell.length_b   1.000
_cell.length_c   1.000
_cell.angle_alpha   90.00
_cell.angle_beta   90.00
_cell.angle_gamma   90.00
#
_symmetry.space_group_name_H-M   'P 1'
#
loop_
_entity.id
_entity.type
_entity.pdbx_description
1 polymer ?
#
loop_
_entity_poly.entity_id
_entity_poly.type
_entity_poly.pdbx_seq_one_letter_code
_entity_poly.pdbx_strand_id
1 'polypeptide(L)'
;MKGTIGNAEKMADLDKLVGRFFGHIELETCRDVSITRPRVRPNASFSADTRVEFSRTLREMFPIGTRFMATVKVCQKHVDGKPHGPPYLKAYDVAVIAASVSDPGLMARVRKGSISGLAYDYVWTTRD
;
A
#
# COMPACT_ATOMS: atom_id res chain seq x y z
N MET A 1 12.02 -15.72 -26.49
CA MET A 1 11.30 -14.50 -26.90
C MET A 1 10.98 -13.69 -25.64
N LYS A 2 11.56 -12.48 -25.52
CA LYS A 2 11.28 -11.57 -24.40
C LYS A 2 10.01 -10.78 -24.75
N GLY A 3 8.91 -11.08 -24.06
CA GLY A 3 7.68 -10.29 -24.17
C GLY A 3 7.83 -9.02 -23.33
N THR A 4 8.13 -7.91 -23.99
CA THR A 4 7.99 -6.58 -23.39
C THR A 4 6.50 -6.30 -23.24
N ILE A 5 5.98 -6.33 -22.02
CA ILE A 5 4.59 -5.96 -21.74
C ILE A 5 4.53 -4.44 -21.69
N GLY A 6 4.45 -3.83 -22.87
CA GLY A 6 4.10 -2.42 -23.02
C GLY A 6 2.61 -2.22 -22.69
N ASN A 7 2.33 -1.24 -21.83
CA ASN A 7 1.00 -0.80 -21.39
C ASN A 7 0.06 -1.91 -20.94
N ALA A 8 0.27 -2.37 -19.70
CA ALA A 8 -0.64 -3.25 -19.00
C ALA A 8 -2.05 -2.63 -18.98
N GLU A 9 -3.02 -3.36 -19.55
CA GLU A 9 -4.41 -3.25 -19.09
C GLU A 9 -4.36 -3.44 -17.57
N LYS A 10 -4.50 -2.34 -16.83
CA LYS A 10 -4.70 -2.41 -15.37
C LYS A 10 -5.79 -3.43 -15.14
N MET A 11 -5.61 -4.36 -14.22
CA MET A 11 -6.56 -5.45 -14.00
C MET A 11 -7.99 -4.88 -13.87
N ALA A 12 -8.75 -4.97 -14.96
CA ALA A 12 -10.03 -4.30 -15.08
C ALA A 12 -11.06 -5.22 -14.44
N ASP A 13 -11.75 -4.67 -13.45
CA ASP A 13 -12.79 -5.33 -12.64
C ASP A 13 -12.25 -6.19 -11.48
N LEU A 14 -11.94 -5.53 -10.36
CA LEU A 14 -11.54 -6.21 -9.12
C LEU A 14 -12.67 -7.08 -8.54
N ASP A 15 -13.94 -6.80 -8.85
CA ASP A 15 -15.06 -7.59 -8.31
C ASP A 15 -14.98 -9.04 -8.82
N LYS A 16 -14.58 -9.25 -10.08
CA LYS A 16 -14.34 -10.58 -10.66
C LYS A 16 -13.10 -11.29 -10.13
N LEU A 17 -12.26 -10.59 -9.39
CA LEU A 17 -10.97 -11.08 -8.92
C LEU A 17 -10.97 -11.35 -7.41
N VAL A 18 -12.07 -11.07 -6.71
CA VAL A 18 -12.19 -11.33 -5.27
C VAL A 18 -11.82 -12.78 -4.95
N GLY A 19 -10.94 -12.96 -3.98
CA GLY A 19 -10.40 -14.25 -3.57
C GLY A 19 -9.08 -14.63 -4.25
N ARG A 20 -8.71 -14.02 -5.38
CA ARG A 20 -7.48 -14.34 -6.12
C ARG A 20 -6.25 -13.69 -5.49
N PHE A 21 -5.11 -14.35 -5.67
CA PHE A 21 -3.79 -13.88 -5.25
C PHE A 21 -2.94 -13.50 -6.46
N PHE A 22 -2.10 -12.47 -6.29
CA PHE A 22 -1.14 -11.99 -7.27
C PHE A 22 0.20 -11.77 -6.58
N GLY A 23 1.23 -12.49 -7.02
CA GLY A 23 2.60 -12.31 -6.56
C GLY A 23 3.29 -11.15 -7.28
N HIS A 24 4.44 -10.73 -6.75
CA HIS A 24 5.32 -9.73 -7.35
C HIS A 24 4.64 -8.39 -7.68
N ILE A 25 3.78 -7.93 -6.78
CA ILE A 25 3.10 -6.64 -6.91
C ILE A 25 3.91 -5.57 -6.18
N GLU A 26 4.27 -4.52 -6.93
CA GLU A 26 4.95 -3.36 -6.39
C GLU A 26 3.96 -2.38 -5.75
N LEU A 27 4.22 -2.06 -4.49
CA LEU A 27 3.44 -1.17 -3.64
C LEU A 27 4.32 -0.01 -3.14
N GLU A 28 3.76 1.17 -2.93
CA GLU A 28 4.49 2.36 -2.49
C GLU A 28 3.79 3.03 -1.31
N THR A 29 4.54 3.40 -0.26
CA THR A 29 4.01 4.26 0.81
C THR A 29 3.80 5.67 0.31
N CYS A 30 2.60 6.20 0.50
CA CYS A 30 2.22 7.51 0.01
C CYS A 30 1.46 8.33 1.06
N ARG A 31 1.39 9.64 0.80
CA ARG A 31 0.54 10.57 1.56
C ARG A 31 -0.79 10.73 0.84
N ASP A 32 -1.84 10.84 1.63
CA ASP A 32 -3.18 11.18 1.18
C ASP A 32 -3.50 12.56 1.77
N VAL A 33 -3.97 13.49 0.93
CA VAL A 33 -4.23 14.87 1.35
C VAL A 33 -5.38 14.99 2.34
N SER A 34 -6.29 14.02 2.35
CA SER A 34 -7.52 14.06 3.15
C SER A 34 -7.38 13.44 4.54
N ILE A 35 -6.27 12.74 4.81
CA ILE A 35 -6.04 12.02 6.07
C ILE A 35 -4.58 12.12 6.51
N THR A 36 -4.35 12.08 7.81
CA THR A 36 -2.97 12.21 8.33
C THR A 36 -2.18 10.91 8.26
N ARG A 37 -2.83 9.74 8.33
CA ARG A 37 -2.12 8.45 8.31
C ARG A 37 -1.49 8.14 6.93
N PRO A 38 -0.29 7.54 6.89
CA PRO A 38 0.30 7.10 5.64
C PRO A 38 -0.55 6.01 4.98
N ARG A 39 -0.59 6.01 3.65
CA ARG A 39 -1.26 4.99 2.84
C ARG A 39 -0.25 4.20 2.04
N VAL A 40 -0.73 3.14 1.42
CA VAL A 40 0.01 2.36 0.45
C VAL A 40 -0.86 2.24 -0.79
N ARG A 41 -0.26 2.41 -1.96
CA ARG A 41 -0.90 2.29 -3.26
C ARG A 41 -0.14 1.30 -4.15
N PRO A 42 -0.80 0.62 -5.09
CA PRO A 42 -0.11 -0.12 -6.14
C PRO A 42 0.51 0.83 -7.16
N ASN A 43 1.69 0.49 -7.68
CA ASN A 43 2.41 1.36 -8.61
C ASN A 43 2.01 1.14 -10.08
N ALA A 44 1.74 -0.10 -10.49
CA ALA A 44 1.49 -0.42 -11.90
C ALA A 44 0.32 -1.39 -12.15
N SER A 45 0.28 -2.53 -11.44
CA SER A 45 -0.62 -3.65 -11.77
C SER A 45 -2.10 -3.40 -11.49
N PHE A 46 -2.40 -2.40 -10.66
CA PHE A 46 -3.76 -2.03 -10.23
C PHE A 46 -3.93 -0.51 -10.28
N SER A 47 -5.16 -0.03 -10.17
CA SER A 47 -5.41 1.41 -10.04
C SER A 47 -4.74 1.97 -8.78
N ALA A 48 -4.13 3.15 -8.88
CA ALA A 48 -3.49 3.82 -7.73
C ALA A 48 -4.51 4.15 -6.62
N ASP A 49 -5.79 4.27 -6.97
CA ASP A 49 -6.88 4.52 -6.02
C ASP A 49 -7.37 3.25 -5.30
N THR A 50 -6.91 2.07 -5.75
CA THR A 50 -7.28 0.82 -5.10
C THR A 50 -6.73 0.80 -3.68
N ARG A 51 -7.63 0.68 -2.70
CA ARG A 51 -7.26 0.59 -1.30
C ARG A 51 -6.35 -0.61 -1.06
N VAL A 52 -5.24 -0.39 -0.36
CA VAL A 52 -4.36 -1.45 0.13
C VAL A 52 -4.44 -1.52 1.65
N GLU A 53 -4.83 -2.67 2.18
CA GLU A 53 -4.60 -3.05 3.57
C GLU A 53 -3.16 -3.51 3.72
N PHE A 54 -2.40 -2.79 4.54
CA PHE A 54 -0.96 -2.94 4.68
C PHE A 54 -0.51 -2.76 6.12
N SER A 55 0.57 -3.45 6.51
CA SER A 55 1.14 -3.41 7.85
C SER A 55 1.36 -1.97 8.32
N ARG A 56 0.90 -1.67 9.54
CA ARG A 56 1.15 -0.37 10.17
C ARG A 56 2.63 -0.19 10.47
N THR A 57 3.26 -1.19 11.07
CA THR A 57 4.68 -1.16 11.45
C THR A 57 5.58 -0.83 10.26
N LEU A 58 5.33 -1.43 9.09
CA LEU A 58 6.11 -1.15 7.89
C LEU A 58 5.90 0.27 7.35
N ARG A 59 4.69 0.85 7.47
CA ARG A 59 4.43 2.23 7.08
C ARG A 59 5.14 3.26 7.97
N GLU A 60 5.40 2.90 9.22
CA GLU A 60 6.04 3.78 10.22
C GLU A 60 7.56 3.60 10.25
N MET A 61 8.07 2.43 9.87
CA MET A 61 9.50 2.11 9.90
C MET A 61 10.29 2.67 8.70
N PHE A 62 9.61 2.93 7.59
CA PHE A 62 10.24 3.39 6.35
C PHE A 62 9.69 4.75 5.91
N PRO A 63 10.50 5.56 5.19
CA PRO A 63 10.05 6.85 4.72
C PRO A 63 8.94 6.73 3.67
N ILE A 64 8.15 7.80 3.54
CA ILE A 64 7.18 7.94 2.45
C ILE A 64 7.91 7.87 1.10
N GLY A 65 7.35 7.14 0.15
CA GLY A 65 7.95 6.83 -1.15
C GLY A 65 8.69 5.50 -1.16
N THR A 66 8.87 4.83 -0.01
CA THR A 66 9.45 3.49 0.03
C THR A 66 8.55 2.51 -0.71
N ARG A 67 9.18 1.69 -1.55
CA ARG A 67 8.54 0.67 -2.36
C ARG A 67 8.77 -0.72 -1.78
N PHE A 68 7.76 -1.56 -1.97
CA PHE A 68 7.70 -2.92 -1.45
C PHE A 68 7.26 -3.86 -2.56
N MET A 69 7.84 -5.05 -2.58
CA MET A 69 7.34 -6.17 -3.34
C MET A 69 6.45 -7.00 -2.43
N ALA A 70 5.27 -7.40 -2.88
CA ALA A 70 4.34 -8.18 -2.08
C ALA A 70 3.55 -9.18 -2.92
N THR A 71 3.05 -10.21 -2.25
CA THR A 71 1.88 -10.95 -2.73
C THR A 71 0.64 -10.20 -2.24
N VAL A 72 -0.35 -9.98 -3.10
CA VAL A 72 -1.62 -9.36 -2.71
C VAL A 72 -2.79 -10.30 -2.96
N LYS A 73 -3.76 -10.27 -2.06
CA LYS A 73 -5.08 -10.89 -2.27
C LYS A 73 -6.09 -9.80 -2.57
N VAL A 74 -6.94 -10.02 -3.56
CA VAL A 74 -8.13 -9.19 -3.76
C VAL A 74 -9.20 -9.65 -2.76
N CYS A 75 -9.63 -8.74 -1.91
CA CYS A 75 -10.56 -8.98 -0.82
C CYS A 75 -11.76 -8.05 -0.95
N GLN A 76 -12.88 -8.42 -0.34
CA GLN A 76 -14.02 -7.54 -0.18
C GLN A 76 -14.63 -7.77 1.20
N LYS A 77 -14.94 -6.68 1.91
CA LYS A 77 -15.60 -6.78 3.21
C LYS A 77 -17.00 -7.34 2.99
N HIS A 78 -17.43 -8.22 3.87
CA HIS A 78 -18.80 -8.72 3.89
C HIS A 78 -19.46 -8.33 5.22
N VAL A 79 -20.76 -8.01 5.17
CA VAL A 79 -21.63 -7.75 6.32
C VAL A 79 -22.91 -8.55 6.07
N ASP A 80 -23.34 -9.35 7.05
CA ASP A 80 -24.52 -10.22 6.93
C ASP A 80 -24.50 -11.11 5.68
N GLY A 81 -23.32 -11.63 5.34
CA GLY A 81 -23.10 -12.50 4.17
C GLY A 81 -23.10 -11.78 2.81
N LYS A 82 -23.29 -10.47 2.77
CA LYS A 82 -23.34 -9.68 1.53
C LYS A 82 -22.08 -8.82 1.35
N PRO A 83 -21.60 -8.63 0.10
CA PRO A 83 -20.54 -7.68 -0.20
C PRO A 83 -20.85 -6.28 0.33
N HIS A 84 -19.88 -5.65 0.99
CA HIS A 84 -20.00 -4.34 1.59
C HIS A 84 -18.81 -3.46 1.21
N GLY A 85 -19.06 -2.52 0.29
CA GLY A 85 -18.05 -1.60 -0.24
C GLY A 85 -17.19 -2.22 -1.36
N PRO A 86 -16.30 -1.42 -1.96
CA PRO A 86 -15.48 -1.87 -3.08
C PRO A 86 -14.43 -2.90 -2.64
N PRO A 87 -13.99 -3.79 -3.55
CA PRO A 87 -12.84 -4.64 -3.32
C PRO A 87 -11.57 -3.82 -3.01
N TYR A 88 -10.65 -4.46 -2.29
CA TYR A 88 -9.38 -3.88 -1.86
C TYR A 88 -8.29 -4.95 -1.92
N LEU A 89 -7.03 -4.52 -1.91
CA LEU A 89 -5.88 -5.41 -1.85
C LEU A 89 -5.46 -5.61 -0.40
N LYS A 90 -5.15 -6.84 -0.02
CA LYS A 90 -4.47 -7.16 1.24
C LYS A 90 -3.09 -7.70 0.95
N ALA A 91 -2.06 -7.07 1.49
CA ALA A 91 -0.67 -7.44 1.26
C ALA A 91 -0.19 -8.55 2.20
N TYR A 92 0.59 -9.47 1.64
CA TYR A 92 1.23 -10.64 2.23
C TYR A 92 2.67 -10.73 1.71
N ASP A 93 3.52 -11.49 2.41
CA ASP A 93 4.90 -11.80 2.00
C ASP A 93 5.68 -10.56 1.54
N VAL A 94 5.61 -9.51 2.36
CA VAL A 94 6.10 -8.17 1.99
C VAL A 94 7.61 -8.10 2.16
N ALA A 95 8.31 -7.70 1.09
CA ALA A 95 9.74 -7.42 1.07
C ALA A 95 9.99 -5.96 0.67
N VAL A 96 10.95 -5.30 1.32
CA VAL A 96 11.34 -3.91 1.01
C VAL A 96 12.22 -3.89 -0.23
N ILE A 97 11.97 -2.97 -1.15
CA ILE A 97 12.88 -2.69 -2.27
C ILE A 97 13.94 -1.71 -1.75
N ALA A 98 15.10 -2.23 -1.33
CA ALA A 98 16.13 -1.45 -0.64
C ALA A 98 16.53 -0.16 -1.39
N ALA A 99 16.66 -0.22 -2.72
CA ALA A 99 17.00 0.92 -3.57
C ALA A 99 15.94 2.05 -3.59
N SER A 100 14.74 1.82 -3.03
CA SER A 100 13.69 2.84 -2.92
C SER A 100 13.66 3.54 -1.55
N VAL A 101 14.42 3.04 -0.57
CA VAL A 101 14.50 3.65 0.75
C VAL A 101 15.44 4.84 0.66
N SER A 102 14.93 6.04 0.90
CA SER A 102 15.75 7.25 0.88
C SER A 102 16.48 7.44 2.21
N ASP A 103 17.79 7.73 2.16
CA ASP A 103 18.59 7.98 3.38
C ASP A 103 18.16 9.27 4.09
N PRO A 104 17.88 10.38 3.39
CA PRO A 104 16.99 11.44 3.87
C PRO A 104 15.55 11.10 3.49
N GLY A 105 14.64 11.02 4.47
CA GLY A 105 13.27 10.59 4.20
C GLY A 105 12.24 11.19 5.14
N LEU A 106 11.02 11.35 4.64
CA LEU A 106 9.88 11.82 5.43
C LEU A 106 9.26 10.62 6.15
N MET A 107 9.38 10.56 7.47
CA MET A 107 8.87 9.47 8.30
C MET A 107 7.50 9.82 8.88
N ALA A 108 6.56 8.88 8.86
CA ALA A 108 5.28 9.02 9.53
C ALA A 108 5.39 8.56 10.99
N ARG A 109 5.00 9.42 11.95
CA ARG A 109 4.98 9.09 13.38
C ARG A 109 3.60 9.30 13.95
N VAL A 110 3.16 8.37 14.78
CA VAL A 110 1.90 8.49 15.50
C VAL A 110 1.97 9.72 16.40
N ARG A 111 0.96 10.59 16.32
CA ARG A 111 0.89 11.78 17.16
C ARG A 111 0.76 11.38 18.63
N LYS A 112 1.62 11.94 19.48
CA LYS A 112 1.57 11.73 20.93
C LYS A 112 0.19 12.13 21.48
N GLY A 113 -0.43 11.27 22.28
CA GLY A 113 -1.77 11.49 22.83
C GLY A 113 -2.93 11.17 21.87
N SER A 114 -2.66 10.58 20.69
CA SER A 114 -3.74 10.10 19.83
C SER A 114 -4.49 8.94 20.47
N ILE A 115 -5.77 9.15 20.82
CA ILE A 115 -6.65 8.12 21.41
C ILE A 115 -6.84 6.94 20.43
N SER A 116 -7.03 7.24 19.15
CA SER A 116 -7.27 6.21 18.12
C SER A 116 -5.98 5.58 17.57
N GLY A 117 -4.82 6.22 17.78
CA GLY A 117 -3.58 5.87 17.08
C GLY A 117 -3.65 6.08 15.55
N LEU A 118 -4.65 6.82 15.06
CA LEU A 118 -4.86 7.09 13.64
C LEU A 118 -4.41 8.50 13.21
N ALA A 119 -3.99 9.33 14.17
CA ALA A 119 -3.43 10.65 13.90
C ALA A 119 -1.91 10.58 13.83
N TYR A 120 -1.32 11.21 12.81
CA TYR A 120 0.11 11.17 12.53
C TYR A 120 0.67 12.56 12.28
N ASP A 121 1.95 12.73 12.63
CA ASP A 121 2.81 13.83 12.25
C ASP A 121 3.93 13.31 11.35
N TYR A 122 4.50 14.18 10.52
CA TYR A 122 5.54 13.80 9.55
C TYR A 122 6.84 14.54 9.86
N VAL A 123 7.94 13.79 9.95
CA VAL A 123 9.25 14.30 10.37
C VAL A 123 10.29 13.88 9.35
N TRP A 124 11.07 14.85 8.87
CA TRP A 124 12.24 14.55 8.04
C TRP A 124 13.35 13.97 8.91
N THR A 125 13.90 12.84 8.50
CA THR A 125 15.07 12.23 9.14
C THR A 125 16.17 12.05 8.12
N THR A 126 17.40 12.35 8.51
CA THR A 126 18.61 11.94 7.80
C THR A 126 19.17 10.71 8.50
N ARG A 127 19.67 9.73 7.74
CA ARG A 127 20.62 8.77 8.28
C ARG A 127 21.93 9.51 8.53
N ASP A 128 22.37 9.55 9.79
CA ASP A 128 23.68 10.07 10.20
C ASP A 128 24.82 9.19 9.64
#